data_AF-A0A2H5W5Z6-F1
#
_entry.id   AF-A0A2H5W5Z6-F1
#
_cell.length_a   1.000
_cell.length_b   1.000
_cell.length_c   1.000
_cell.angle_alpha   90.00
_cell.angle_beta   90.00
_cell.angle_gamma   90.00
#
_symmetry.space_group_name_H-M   'P 1'
#
loop_
_entity.id
_entity.type
_entity.pdbx_description
1 polymer ?
#
loop_
_entity_poly.entity_id
_entity_poly.type
_entity_poly.pdbx_seq_one_letter_code
_entity_poly.pdbx_strand_id
1 'polypeptide(L)'
;MVVRLHLNENPWDLPPEAKAWVADQRWHLYPDEGLYDLVRARVAAHWGVPAESVLLTNGADEAIALLMLWYRRVAFWRPAFSGYAWVARGWELDAVEIPLGPDFEVPWDAMLEARDRLLFIDRPHNPSGLCLLGRAELADLLERWAAWVVLDETYADFARASLTDMFDPEGRLIVLRSFSKSFCMAGLRLGFMVAPRSVLKPLEVRRLPFNVNRLALYTALWVLDRPELFRTYVDAVRRERQAMLERMARLPGLRVWPSEANFILFQGPRPIEGLVRRLAEYGIQIRNLENVVGPGAGRVSVGRPEDNARFLNTLEAYYAAEVPGRLAVP
;
A
#
# COMPACT_ATOMS: atom_id res chain seq x y z
N MET A 1 -6.80 -15.08 -21.06
CA MET A 1 -7.17 -14.06 -20.04
C MET A 1 -5.97 -13.86 -19.13
N VAL A 2 -5.50 -12.62 -18.96
CA VAL A 2 -4.34 -12.28 -18.13
C VAL A 2 -4.78 -12.10 -16.67
N VAL A 3 -4.09 -12.76 -15.74
CA VAL A 3 -4.30 -12.68 -14.29
C VAL A 3 -3.25 -11.76 -13.68
N ARG A 4 -3.70 -10.59 -13.20
CA ARG A 4 -2.82 -9.51 -12.72
C ARG A 4 -2.66 -9.57 -11.20
N LEU A 5 -1.61 -10.23 -10.72
CA LEU A 5 -1.28 -10.35 -9.29
C LEU A 5 0.03 -9.62 -8.92
N HIS A 6 0.31 -8.49 -9.57
CA HIS A 6 1.59 -7.77 -9.44
C HIS A 6 1.46 -6.34 -8.89
N LEU A 7 0.28 -5.72 -8.91
CA LEU A 7 0.07 -4.31 -8.50
C LEU A 7 -0.81 -4.12 -7.26
N ASN A 8 -1.19 -5.22 -6.60
CA ASN A 8 -2.02 -5.19 -5.40
C ASN A 8 -3.39 -4.53 -5.66
N GLU A 9 -3.94 -4.70 -6.85
CA GLU A 9 -5.29 -4.24 -7.17
C GLU A 9 -6.32 -5.05 -6.38
N ASN A 10 -7.50 -4.49 -6.14
CA ASN A 10 -8.60 -5.26 -5.60
C ASN A 10 -9.09 -6.25 -6.67
N PRO A 11 -9.28 -7.55 -6.35
CA PRO A 11 -9.80 -8.50 -7.32
C PRO A 11 -11.28 -8.29 -7.69
N TRP A 12 -12.02 -7.53 -6.87
CA TRP A 12 -13.37 -7.09 -7.19
C TRP A 12 -13.36 -5.68 -7.77
N ASP A 13 -14.18 -5.49 -8.78
CA ASP A 13 -14.43 -4.18 -9.38
C ASP A 13 -15.47 -3.41 -8.55
N LEU A 14 -15.59 -2.11 -8.79
CA LEU A 14 -16.73 -1.34 -8.29
C LEU A 14 -18.04 -1.94 -8.85
N PRO A 15 -19.08 -2.09 -8.01
CA PRO A 15 -20.37 -2.59 -8.46
C PRO A 15 -20.96 -1.76 -9.61
N PRO A 16 -21.77 -2.36 -10.50
CA PRO A 16 -22.44 -1.64 -11.59
C PRO A 16 -23.18 -0.38 -11.14
N GLU A 17 -23.78 -0.41 -9.95
CA GLU A 17 -24.52 0.73 -9.36
C GLU A 17 -23.60 1.90 -9.02
N ALA A 18 -22.36 1.64 -8.58
CA ALA A 18 -21.36 2.66 -8.32
C ALA A 18 -20.89 3.32 -9.63
N LYS A 19 -20.79 2.53 -10.71
CA LYS A 19 -20.43 3.03 -12.04
C LYS A 19 -21.57 3.85 -12.65
N ALA A 20 -22.81 3.39 -12.50
CA ALA A 20 -24.00 4.12 -12.92
C ALA A 20 -24.14 5.45 -12.15
N TRP A 21 -23.87 5.46 -10.84
CA TRP A 21 -23.90 6.67 -10.00
C TRP A 21 -23.03 7.82 -10.54
N VAL A 22 -21.88 7.49 -11.13
CA VAL A 22 -20.96 8.50 -11.69
C VAL A 22 -21.14 8.74 -13.18
N ALA A 23 -21.86 7.87 -13.90
CA ALA A 23 -22.01 7.95 -15.35
C ALA A 23 -22.66 9.28 -15.78
N ASP A 24 -23.71 9.71 -15.08
CA ASP A 24 -24.50 10.90 -15.42
C ASP A 24 -23.92 12.22 -14.86
N GLN A 25 -22.72 12.18 -14.27
CA GLN A 25 -22.08 13.39 -13.76
C GLN A 25 -21.69 14.34 -14.89
N ARG A 26 -21.47 15.63 -14.59
CA ARG A 26 -21.03 16.62 -15.60
C ARG A 26 -19.51 16.55 -15.83
N TRP A 27 -19.05 15.61 -16.67
CA TRP A 27 -17.62 15.35 -16.95
C TRP A 27 -16.84 16.56 -17.47
N HIS A 28 -17.51 17.48 -18.16
CA HIS A 28 -16.90 18.68 -18.77
C HIS A 28 -16.66 19.82 -17.77
N LEU A 29 -17.10 19.70 -16.51
CA LEU A 29 -16.94 20.72 -15.49
C LEU A 29 -15.86 20.33 -14.47
N TYR A 30 -15.09 21.32 -14.02
CA TYR A 30 -14.23 21.15 -12.86
C TYR A 30 -15.07 20.81 -11.60
N PRO A 31 -14.51 20.08 -10.64
CA PRO A 31 -15.14 19.92 -9.34
C PRO A 31 -15.21 21.27 -8.63
N ASP A 32 -16.37 21.57 -8.04
CA ASP A 32 -16.54 22.75 -7.18
C ASP A 32 -16.02 22.49 -5.76
N GLU A 33 -15.74 23.57 -5.03
CA GLU A 33 -15.23 23.52 -3.65
C GLU A 33 -16.20 22.83 -2.69
N GLY A 34 -17.52 22.99 -2.90
CA GLY A 34 -18.55 22.37 -2.07
C GLY A 34 -18.51 20.84 -2.13
N LEU A 35 -18.32 20.27 -3.33
CA LEU A 35 -18.13 18.83 -3.50
C LEU A 35 -16.86 18.34 -2.81
N TYR A 36 -15.75 19.08 -2.98
CA TYR A 36 -14.48 18.73 -2.33
C TYR A 36 -14.63 18.71 -0.80
N ASP A 37 -15.25 19.74 -0.23
CA ASP A 37 -15.47 19.86 1.21
C ASP A 37 -16.43 18.79 1.76
N LEU A 38 -17.47 18.44 0.99
CA LEU A 38 -18.35 17.34 1.35
C LEU A 38 -17.57 16.02 1.42
N VAL A 39 -16.77 15.69 0.40
CA VAL A 39 -15.95 14.46 0.41
C VAL A 39 -14.95 14.49 1.56
N ARG A 40 -14.29 15.63 1.79
CA ARG A 40 -13.37 15.82 2.91
C ARG A 40 -14.05 15.53 4.25
N ALA A 41 -15.26 16.03 4.45
CA ALA A 41 -16.05 15.77 5.66
C ALA A 41 -16.45 14.28 5.79
N ARG A 42 -16.83 13.61 4.69
CA ARG A 42 -17.15 12.16 4.72
C ARG A 42 -15.91 11.32 5.02
N VAL A 43 -14.75 11.66 4.48
CA VAL A 43 -13.46 11.03 4.79
C VAL A 43 -13.15 11.21 6.27
N ALA A 44 -13.17 12.45 6.77
CA ALA A 44 -12.94 12.73 8.19
C ALA A 44 -13.84 11.91 9.12
N ALA A 45 -15.14 11.86 8.83
CA ALA A 45 -16.10 11.08 9.61
C ALA A 45 -15.81 9.56 9.56
N HIS A 46 -15.43 9.02 8.40
CA HIS A 46 -15.16 7.59 8.25
C HIS A 46 -13.93 7.13 9.05
N TRP A 47 -12.87 7.95 9.08
CA TRP A 47 -11.62 7.62 9.79
C TRP A 47 -11.51 8.22 11.19
N GLY A 48 -12.52 8.95 11.65
CA GLY A 48 -12.56 9.52 13.01
C GLY A 48 -11.52 10.63 13.23
N VAL A 49 -11.24 11.43 12.20
CA VAL A 49 -10.25 12.52 12.26
C VAL A 49 -10.91 13.88 11.99
N PRO A 50 -10.32 15.01 12.41
CA PRO A 50 -10.88 16.33 12.12
C PRO A 50 -10.85 16.66 10.62
N ALA A 51 -11.95 17.18 10.07
CA ALA A 51 -12.06 17.52 8.65
C ALA A 51 -11.05 18.59 8.20
N GLU A 52 -10.70 19.48 9.13
CA GLU A 52 -9.66 20.49 8.98
C GLU A 52 -8.25 19.93 8.83
N SER A 53 -8.06 18.66 9.20
CA SER A 53 -6.79 17.92 9.14
C SER A 53 -6.73 16.99 7.93
N VAL A 54 -7.74 16.98 7.05
CA VAL A 54 -7.76 16.13 5.85
C VAL A 54 -7.47 16.95 4.59
N LEU A 55 -6.54 16.47 3.77
CA LEU A 55 -6.30 16.97 2.41
C LEU A 55 -6.46 15.82 1.41
N LEU A 56 -7.39 15.96 0.45
CA LEU A 56 -7.62 14.98 -0.61
C LEU A 56 -6.54 15.13 -1.70
N THR A 57 -6.07 14.00 -2.21
CA THR A 57 -4.96 13.93 -3.16
C THR A 57 -5.26 12.98 -4.32
N ASN A 58 -4.57 13.17 -5.44
CA ASN A 58 -4.59 12.34 -6.65
C ASN A 58 -3.82 11.03 -6.41
N GLY A 59 -4.33 10.23 -5.49
CA GLY A 59 -3.66 9.08 -4.89
C GLY A 59 -2.64 9.50 -3.81
N ALA A 60 -2.11 8.52 -3.11
CA ALA A 60 -1.08 8.75 -2.08
C ALA A 60 0.21 9.33 -2.67
N ASP A 61 0.50 9.10 -3.95
CA ASP A 61 1.70 9.61 -4.61
C ASP A 61 1.75 11.14 -4.65
N GLU A 62 0.63 11.83 -4.86
CA GLU A 62 0.60 13.29 -4.76
C GLU A 62 0.87 13.75 -3.32
N ALA A 63 0.34 13.05 -2.31
CA ALA A 63 0.59 13.38 -0.91
C ALA A 63 2.09 13.26 -0.57
N ILE A 64 2.72 12.16 -1.00
CA ILE A 64 4.17 11.93 -0.87
C ILE A 64 4.93 13.07 -1.53
N ALA A 65 4.61 13.38 -2.79
CA ALA A 65 5.20 14.48 -3.54
C ALA A 65 5.11 15.83 -2.80
N LEU A 66 3.92 16.23 -2.35
CA LEU A 66 3.71 17.50 -1.66
C LEU A 66 4.52 17.60 -0.36
N LEU A 67 4.52 16.53 0.44
CA LEU A 67 5.27 16.47 1.69
C LEU A 67 6.79 16.54 1.45
N MET A 68 7.27 15.82 0.43
CA MET A 68 8.68 15.84 0.04
C MET A 68 9.13 17.21 -0.50
N LEU A 69 8.28 17.91 -1.28
CA LEU A 69 8.56 19.29 -1.72
C LEU A 69 8.59 20.28 -0.57
N TRP A 70 7.73 20.09 0.43
CA TRP A 70 7.66 20.96 1.59
C TRP A 70 8.87 20.81 2.51
N TYR A 71 9.29 19.58 2.80
CA TYR A 71 10.33 19.33 3.80
C TYR A 71 11.74 19.16 3.22
N ARG A 72 11.87 18.72 1.95
CA ARG A 72 13.12 18.55 1.18
C ARG A 72 14.15 17.53 1.69
N ARG A 73 14.21 17.28 3.00
CA ARG A 73 15.13 16.33 3.65
C ARG A 73 14.35 15.12 4.17
N VAL A 74 14.52 13.97 3.54
CA VAL A 74 13.61 12.83 3.73
C VAL A 74 14.37 11.59 4.15
N ALA A 75 13.72 10.73 4.94
CA ALA A 75 14.23 9.43 5.30
C ALA A 75 13.15 8.38 5.05
N PHE A 76 13.54 7.18 4.66
CA PHE A 76 12.65 6.03 4.52
C PHE A 76 13.46 4.75 4.54
N TRP A 77 12.80 3.63 4.83
CA TRP A 77 13.47 2.33 4.89
C TRP A 77 13.89 1.81 3.51
N ARG A 78 14.88 0.91 3.50
CA ARG A 78 15.33 0.18 2.32
C ARG A 78 15.40 -1.32 2.63
N PRO A 79 14.63 -2.17 1.94
CA PRO A 79 13.58 -1.80 0.98
C PRO A 79 12.38 -1.11 1.67
N ALA A 80 11.56 -0.43 0.86
CA ALA A 80 10.25 0.12 1.21
C ALA A 80 9.44 0.31 -0.09
N PHE A 81 8.28 0.97 -0.02
CA PHE A 81 7.57 1.38 -1.22
C PHE A 81 8.48 2.22 -2.14
N SER A 82 8.73 1.70 -3.35
CA SER A 82 9.69 2.30 -4.29
C SER A 82 9.33 3.73 -4.72
N GLY A 83 8.09 4.16 -4.54
CA GLY A 83 7.66 5.52 -4.85
C GLY A 83 8.44 6.57 -4.07
N TYR A 84 8.82 6.30 -2.81
CA TYR A 84 9.61 7.24 -2.00
C TYR A 84 10.97 7.54 -2.67
N ALA A 85 11.72 6.48 -3.00
CA ALA A 85 13.01 6.61 -3.67
C ALA A 85 12.87 7.23 -5.07
N TRP A 86 11.81 6.89 -5.79
CA TRP A 86 11.58 7.41 -7.14
C TRP A 86 11.33 8.93 -7.14
N VAL A 87 10.45 9.41 -6.26
CA VAL A 87 10.18 10.84 -6.07
C VAL A 87 11.43 11.57 -5.55
N ALA A 88 12.10 11.01 -4.54
CA ALA A 88 13.27 11.64 -3.94
C ALA A 88 14.43 11.82 -4.93
N ARG A 89 14.71 10.79 -5.75
CA ARG A 89 15.73 10.87 -6.81
C ARG A 89 15.30 11.79 -7.94
N GLY A 90 14.04 11.70 -8.37
CA GLY A 90 13.51 12.49 -9.48
C GLY A 90 13.54 14.00 -9.22
N TRP A 91 13.56 14.42 -7.95
CA TRP A 91 13.62 15.83 -7.54
C TRP A 91 14.90 16.22 -6.78
N GLU A 92 15.91 15.34 -6.81
CA GLU A 92 17.22 15.59 -6.22
C GLU A 92 17.12 16.05 -4.75
N LEU A 93 16.34 15.30 -3.95
CA LEU A 93 16.17 15.57 -2.52
C LEU A 93 17.35 15.08 -1.69
N ASP A 94 17.57 15.69 -0.52
CA ASP A 94 18.45 15.14 0.52
C ASP A 94 17.73 13.93 1.15
N ALA A 95 17.96 12.75 0.60
CA ALA A 95 17.28 11.52 0.99
C ALA A 95 18.24 10.53 1.66
N VAL A 96 17.82 9.97 2.79
CA VAL A 96 18.51 8.88 3.48
C VAL A 96 17.68 7.61 3.37
N GLU A 97 18.20 6.62 2.62
CA GLU A 97 17.63 5.27 2.55
C GLU A 97 18.19 4.42 3.71
N ILE A 98 17.38 4.22 4.76
CA ILE A 98 17.78 3.50 5.99
C ILE A 98 17.68 1.99 5.74
N PRO A 99 18.79 1.22 5.68
CA PRO A 99 18.73 -0.20 5.39
C PRO A 99 18.06 -0.96 6.53
N LEU A 100 16.98 -1.70 6.25
CA LEU A 100 16.43 -2.65 7.20
C LEU A 100 17.42 -3.80 7.41
N GLY A 101 17.40 -4.37 8.61
CA GLY A 101 18.18 -5.55 8.95
C GLY A 101 17.64 -6.81 8.27
N PRO A 102 18.28 -7.97 8.54
CA PRO A 102 17.72 -9.27 8.18
C PRO A 102 16.25 -9.35 8.60
N ASP A 103 15.43 -9.93 7.74
CA ASP A 103 14.00 -10.16 8.01
C ASP A 103 13.20 -8.89 8.28
N PHE A 104 13.66 -7.76 7.73
CA PHE A 104 13.05 -6.44 7.85
C PHE A 104 13.10 -5.87 9.28
N GLU A 105 14.08 -6.29 10.08
CA GLU A 105 14.30 -5.71 11.41
C GLU A 105 14.57 -4.19 11.33
N VAL A 106 13.89 -3.43 12.19
CA VAL A 106 14.01 -1.97 12.23
C VAL A 106 15.31 -1.58 12.96
N PRO A 107 16.24 -0.87 12.31
CA PRO A 107 17.52 -0.51 12.91
C PRO A 107 17.40 0.76 13.77
N TRP A 108 16.78 0.64 14.94
CA TRP A 108 16.41 1.79 15.79
C TRP A 108 17.54 2.80 16.03
N ASP A 109 18.72 2.34 16.42
CA ASP A 109 19.84 3.23 16.75
C ASP A 109 20.37 3.94 15.51
N ALA A 110 20.60 3.21 14.41
CA ALA A 110 21.10 3.79 13.17
C ALA A 110 20.08 4.74 12.51
N MET A 111 18.79 4.46 12.65
CA MET A 111 17.72 5.30 12.11
C MET A 111 17.71 6.69 12.76
N LEU A 112 18.01 6.79 14.06
CA LEU A 112 17.96 8.06 14.79
C LEU A 112 19.04 9.07 14.39
N GLU A 113 20.07 8.66 13.67
CA GLU A 113 21.04 9.58 13.04
C GLU A 113 20.37 10.49 11.99
N ALA A 114 19.23 10.06 11.43
CA ALA A 114 18.44 10.81 10.46
C ALA A 114 17.21 11.51 11.08
N ARG A 115 17.12 11.63 12.42
CA ARG A 115 15.93 12.09 13.16
C ARG A 115 15.41 13.48 12.80
N ASP A 116 16.21 14.28 12.10
CA ASP A 116 15.89 15.62 11.61
C ASP A 116 15.23 15.63 10.22
N ARG A 117 14.88 14.45 9.67
CA ARG A 117 14.28 14.28 8.34
C ARG A 117 12.82 13.91 8.42
N LEU A 118 12.04 14.27 7.41
CA LEU A 118 10.68 13.75 7.22
C LEU A 118 10.76 12.24 6.96
N LEU A 119 10.29 11.43 7.90
CA LEU A 119 10.40 9.97 7.84
C LEU A 119 9.15 9.36 7.22
N PHE A 120 9.29 8.62 6.12
CA PHE A 120 8.21 7.83 5.54
C PHE A 120 8.29 6.38 5.97
N ILE A 121 7.15 5.85 6.43
CA ILE A 121 6.98 4.47 6.87
C ILE A 121 5.69 3.94 6.28
N ASP A 122 5.76 2.97 5.36
CA ASP A 122 4.59 2.22 4.93
C ASP A 122 4.26 1.09 5.90
N ARG A 123 3.01 1.03 6.33
CA ARG A 123 2.50 0.08 7.31
C ARG A 123 1.06 -0.34 6.97
N PRO A 124 0.81 -1.60 6.58
CA PRO A 124 1.76 -2.67 6.30
C PRO A 124 2.87 -2.33 5.30
N HIS A 125 4.09 -2.78 5.58
CA HIS A 125 5.31 -2.52 4.82
C HIS A 125 5.30 -3.26 3.48
N ASN A 126 5.48 -2.54 2.38
CA ASN A 126 5.66 -3.04 1.04
C ASN A 126 7.16 -3.08 0.70
N PRO A 127 7.76 -4.27 0.50
CA PRO A 127 7.07 -5.46 -0.02
C PRO A 127 6.75 -6.58 0.96
N SER A 128 7.14 -6.47 2.24
CA SER A 128 7.07 -7.62 3.17
C SER A 128 5.65 -8.07 3.56
N GLY A 129 4.70 -7.15 3.64
CA GLY A 129 3.38 -7.32 4.23
C GLY A 129 3.35 -7.14 5.75
N LEU A 130 4.49 -6.91 6.41
CA LEU A 130 4.59 -6.82 7.86
C LEU A 130 4.12 -5.47 8.40
N CYS A 131 3.47 -5.46 9.56
CA CYS A 131 3.31 -4.24 10.36
C CYS A 131 4.55 -4.07 11.24
N LEU A 132 5.63 -3.50 10.67
CA LEU A 132 6.95 -3.40 11.34
C LEU A 132 6.94 -2.57 12.63
N LEU A 133 5.96 -1.69 12.81
CA LEU A 133 5.73 -0.96 14.06
C LEU A 133 4.31 -1.23 14.56
N GLY A 134 4.17 -1.54 15.85
CA GLY A 134 2.91 -1.47 16.56
C GLY A 134 2.65 -0.07 17.10
N ARG A 135 1.59 0.06 17.91
CA ARG A 135 1.25 1.32 18.58
C ARG A 135 2.36 1.80 19.51
N ALA A 136 2.93 0.88 20.30
CA ALA A 136 3.96 1.22 21.28
C ALA A 136 5.25 1.67 20.57
N GLU A 137 5.64 0.98 19.51
CA GLU A 137 6.82 1.33 18.72
C GLU A 137 6.64 2.66 17.98
N LEU A 138 5.44 2.93 17.43
CA LEU A 138 5.16 4.23 16.82
C LEU A 138 5.17 5.36 17.87
N ALA A 139 4.67 5.10 19.09
CA ALA A 139 4.73 6.09 20.17
C ALA A 139 6.18 6.41 20.57
N ASP A 140 7.02 5.39 20.81
CA ASP A 140 8.45 5.56 21.09
C ASP A 140 9.16 6.32 19.97
N LEU A 141 8.85 5.99 18.71
CA LEU A 141 9.38 6.71 17.56
C LEU A 141 8.97 8.20 17.58
N LEU A 142 7.71 8.52 17.84
CA LEU A 142 7.22 9.91 17.85
C LEU A 142 7.84 10.75 18.98
N GLU A 143 8.27 10.12 20.07
CA GLU A 143 9.03 10.78 21.14
C GLU A 143 10.48 11.05 20.73
N ARG A 144 11.15 10.07 20.10
CA ARG A 144 12.59 10.12 19.79
C ARG A 144 12.91 10.80 18.45
N TRP A 145 11.98 10.78 17.50
CA TRP A 145 12.12 11.41 16.19
C TRP A 145 11.91 12.92 16.29
N ALA A 146 12.87 13.72 15.81
CA ALA A 146 12.81 15.18 15.99
C ALA A 146 11.89 15.86 14.97
N ALA A 147 11.77 15.29 13.77
CA ALA A 147 10.98 15.84 12.67
C ALA A 147 9.58 15.20 12.57
N TRP A 148 8.92 15.37 11.42
CA TRP A 148 7.62 14.79 11.10
C TRP A 148 7.76 13.32 10.71
N VAL A 149 6.80 12.49 11.11
CA VAL A 149 6.68 11.08 10.72
C VAL A 149 5.45 10.92 9.83
N VAL A 150 5.64 10.35 8.65
CA VAL A 150 4.59 10.00 7.68
C VAL A 150 4.35 8.50 7.77
N LEU A 151 3.19 8.12 8.31
CA LEU A 151 2.70 6.76 8.32
C LEU A 151 1.81 6.52 7.09
N ASP A 152 2.33 5.82 6.10
CA ASP A 152 1.58 5.41 4.91
C ASP A 152 0.78 4.14 5.19
N GLU A 153 -0.51 4.34 5.44
CA GLU A 153 -1.49 3.31 5.76
C GLU A 153 -2.28 2.85 4.51
N THR A 154 -1.67 2.90 3.32
CA THR A 154 -2.28 2.43 2.05
C THR A 154 -2.85 1.01 2.13
N TYR A 155 -2.27 0.13 2.95
CA TYR A 155 -2.72 -1.25 3.12
C TYR A 155 -3.41 -1.52 4.47
N ALA A 156 -3.64 -0.50 5.32
CA ALA A 156 -4.09 -0.69 6.69
C ALA A 156 -5.49 -1.32 6.81
N ASP A 157 -6.35 -1.17 5.80
CA ASP A 157 -7.67 -1.80 5.81
C ASP A 157 -7.57 -3.33 5.79
N PHE A 158 -6.50 -3.91 5.24
CA PHE A 158 -6.27 -5.36 5.26
C PHE A 158 -5.60 -5.84 6.55
N ALA A 159 -5.03 -4.94 7.35
CA ALA A 159 -4.33 -5.24 8.58
C ALA A 159 -5.30 -5.38 9.76
N ARG A 160 -4.88 -6.06 10.82
CA ARG A 160 -5.68 -6.16 12.06
C ARG A 160 -6.08 -4.80 12.64
N ALA A 161 -5.21 -3.81 12.56
CA ALA A 161 -5.47 -2.48 13.09
C ALA A 161 -4.71 -1.38 12.33
N SER A 162 -5.45 -0.31 12.07
CA SER A 162 -4.94 1.02 11.75
C SER A 162 -4.33 1.69 12.99
N LEU A 163 -3.41 2.62 12.78
CA LEU A 163 -2.89 3.55 13.78
C LEU A 163 -3.27 5.01 13.48
N THR A 164 -4.21 5.26 12.56
CA THR A 164 -4.72 6.61 12.29
C THR A 164 -5.29 7.30 13.52
N ASP A 165 -5.82 6.55 14.48
CA ASP A 165 -6.34 7.09 15.75
C ASP A 165 -5.23 7.60 16.69
N MET A 166 -3.95 7.35 16.38
CA MET A 166 -2.82 8.01 17.04
C MET A 166 -2.55 9.42 16.51
N PHE A 167 -3.27 9.86 15.48
CA PHE A 167 -3.16 11.22 14.96
C PHE A 167 -3.57 12.24 16.03
N ASP A 168 -2.67 13.18 16.28
CA ASP A 168 -2.91 14.35 17.13
C ASP A 168 -2.72 15.61 16.26
N PRO A 169 -3.72 16.51 16.16
CA PRO A 169 -3.59 17.78 15.47
C PRO A 169 -2.42 18.66 15.92
N GLU A 170 -1.93 18.50 17.15
CA GLU A 170 -0.78 19.22 17.70
C GLU A 170 0.52 18.38 17.68
N GLY A 171 0.44 17.14 17.20
CA GLY A 171 1.54 16.20 17.14
C GLY A 171 2.40 16.31 15.87
N ARG A 172 3.29 15.34 15.69
CA ARG A 172 4.21 15.25 14.53
C ARG A 172 3.89 14.09 13.58
N LEU A 173 2.72 13.48 13.73
CA LEU A 173 2.27 12.37 12.90
C LEU A 173 1.44 12.87 11.71
N ILE A 174 1.78 12.39 10.53
CA ILE A 174 1.04 12.56 9.28
C ILE A 174 0.66 11.16 8.82
N VAL A 175 -0.58 10.96 8.39
CA VAL A 175 -1.06 9.65 7.93
C VAL A 175 -1.46 9.74 6.47
N LEU A 176 -0.99 8.81 5.64
CA LEU A 176 -1.47 8.68 4.25
C LEU A 176 -2.45 7.53 4.12
N ARG A 177 -3.48 7.72 3.32
CA ARG A 177 -4.49 6.71 3.01
C ARG A 177 -4.83 6.72 1.53
N SER A 178 -5.34 5.59 1.04
CA SER A 178 -5.59 5.37 -0.37
C SER A 178 -6.93 4.65 -0.59
N PHE A 179 -7.72 5.15 -1.53
CA PHE A 179 -8.90 4.43 -2.02
C PHE A 179 -8.55 3.39 -3.09
N SER A 180 -7.29 3.31 -3.50
CA SER A 180 -6.88 2.46 -4.62
C SER A 180 -7.03 0.97 -4.35
N LYS A 181 -6.94 0.55 -3.08
CA LYS A 181 -6.80 -0.85 -2.69
C LYS A 181 -8.14 -1.38 -2.16
N SER A 182 -8.46 -1.14 -0.90
CA SER A 182 -9.69 -1.60 -0.24
C SER A 182 -10.98 -1.16 -0.94
N PHE A 183 -11.02 0.06 -1.48
CA PHE A 183 -12.22 0.63 -2.11
C PHE A 183 -12.34 0.39 -3.63
N CYS A 184 -11.47 -0.42 -4.23
CA CYS A 184 -11.50 -0.73 -5.68
C CYS A 184 -11.31 0.49 -6.61
N MET A 185 -10.72 1.59 -6.14
CA MET A 185 -10.61 2.85 -6.90
C MET A 185 -9.22 3.08 -7.51
N ALA A 186 -8.44 2.03 -7.80
CA ALA A 186 -7.07 2.15 -8.30
C ALA A 186 -6.96 3.04 -9.56
N GLY A 187 -7.91 2.89 -10.49
CA GLY A 187 -7.96 3.68 -11.72
C GLY A 187 -8.47 5.11 -11.54
N LEU A 188 -9.12 5.44 -10.42
CA LEU A 188 -9.65 6.78 -10.15
C LEU A 188 -8.66 7.68 -9.41
N ARG A 189 -7.59 7.10 -8.87
CA ARG A 189 -6.47 7.82 -8.23
C ARG A 189 -6.95 8.77 -7.14
N LEU A 190 -7.69 8.26 -6.15
CA LEU A 190 -8.05 9.00 -4.95
C LEU A 190 -7.23 8.52 -3.75
N GLY A 191 -6.67 9.48 -3.02
CA GLY A 191 -6.05 9.30 -1.72
C GLY A 191 -6.31 10.53 -0.85
N PHE A 192 -5.76 10.50 0.35
CA PHE A 192 -5.75 11.67 1.22
C PHE A 192 -4.60 11.55 2.22
N MET A 193 -4.24 12.69 2.80
CA MET A 193 -3.42 12.75 4.01
C MET A 193 -4.23 13.30 5.17
N VAL A 194 -3.93 12.81 6.37
CA VAL A 194 -4.31 13.41 7.64
C VAL A 194 -3.07 14.07 8.23
N ALA A 195 -3.08 15.37 8.45
CA ALA A 195 -1.92 16.10 8.94
C ALA A 195 -2.34 17.33 9.75
N PRO A 196 -1.48 17.82 10.67
CA PRO A 196 -1.75 19.07 11.36
C PRO A 196 -1.95 20.25 10.41
N ARG A 197 -2.73 21.22 10.86
CA ARG A 197 -2.98 22.49 10.14
C ARG A 197 -1.70 23.22 9.77
N SER A 198 -0.67 23.13 10.61
CA SER A 198 0.66 23.70 10.35
C SER A 198 1.37 23.07 9.15
N VAL A 199 1.07 21.81 8.84
CA VAL A 199 1.54 21.08 7.65
C VAL A 199 0.64 21.38 6.47
N LEU A 200 -0.69 21.32 6.62
CA LEU A 200 -1.60 21.45 5.49
C LEU A 200 -1.61 22.84 4.87
N LYS A 201 -1.59 23.91 5.66
CA LYS A 201 -1.63 25.30 5.17
C LYS A 201 -0.56 25.58 4.09
N PRO A 202 0.72 25.24 4.29
CA PRO A 202 1.73 25.43 3.26
C PRO A 202 1.62 24.43 2.09
N LEU A 203 0.91 23.30 2.23
CA LEU A 203 0.66 22.36 1.12
C LEU A 203 -0.53 22.76 0.24
N GLU A 204 -1.56 23.36 0.82
CA GLU A 204 -2.74 23.83 0.09
C GLU A 204 -2.41 24.84 -1.01
N VAL A 205 -1.38 25.67 -0.79
CA VAL A 205 -0.88 26.62 -1.81
C VAL A 205 0.10 26.00 -2.81
N ARG A 206 0.58 24.77 -2.56
CA ARG A 206 1.54 24.06 -3.43
C ARG A 206 0.89 22.98 -4.29
N ARG A 207 -0.27 22.45 -3.88
CA ARG A 207 -1.02 21.50 -4.71
C ARG A 207 -1.52 22.19 -5.98
N LEU A 208 -1.69 21.40 -7.03
CA LEU A 208 -2.28 21.92 -8.25
C LEU A 208 -3.78 22.22 -8.03
N PRO A 209 -4.31 23.30 -8.63
CA PRO A 209 -5.75 23.51 -8.69
C PRO A 209 -6.43 22.29 -9.31
N PHE A 210 -7.61 21.92 -8.78
CA PHE A 210 -8.41 20.79 -9.26
C PHE A 210 -7.63 19.44 -9.33
N ASN A 211 -6.72 19.20 -8.39
CA ASN A 211 -5.88 17.99 -8.35
C ASN A 211 -6.67 16.67 -8.32
N VAL A 212 -7.84 16.64 -7.68
CA VAL A 212 -8.70 15.46 -7.63
C VAL A 212 -9.83 15.59 -8.66
N ASN A 213 -9.98 14.59 -9.51
CA ASN A 213 -11.01 14.60 -10.55
C ASN A 213 -12.43 14.42 -9.97
N ARG A 214 -13.43 14.96 -10.69
CA ARG A 214 -14.83 14.93 -10.27
C ARG A 214 -15.38 13.51 -10.07
N LEU A 215 -15.00 12.55 -10.91
CA LEU A 215 -15.49 11.17 -10.81
C LEU A 215 -15.01 10.50 -9.52
N ALA A 216 -13.73 10.68 -9.18
CA ALA A 216 -13.16 10.21 -7.94
C ALA A 216 -13.92 10.74 -6.72
N LEU A 217 -14.26 12.04 -6.70
CA LEU A 217 -15.03 12.65 -5.61
C LEU A 217 -16.44 12.05 -5.48
N TYR A 218 -17.19 11.90 -6.58
CA TYR A 218 -18.53 11.30 -6.53
C TYR A 218 -18.51 9.82 -6.18
N THR A 219 -17.53 9.06 -6.69
CA THR A 219 -17.35 7.66 -6.31
C THR A 219 -17.01 7.56 -4.81
N ALA A 220 -16.18 8.46 -4.28
CA ALA A 220 -15.85 8.50 -2.85
C ALA A 220 -17.11 8.61 -1.98
N LEU A 221 -18.04 9.50 -2.32
CA LEU A 221 -19.32 9.61 -1.60
C LEU A 221 -20.08 8.28 -1.61
N TRP A 222 -20.19 7.64 -2.79
CA TRP A 222 -20.91 6.39 -2.94
C TRP A 222 -20.32 5.26 -2.10
N VAL A 223 -18.99 5.12 -2.09
CA VAL A 223 -18.29 4.05 -1.36
C VAL A 223 -18.30 4.28 0.15
N LEU A 224 -18.16 5.53 0.59
CA LEU A 224 -18.17 5.89 2.02
C LEU A 224 -19.55 5.75 2.65
N ASP A 225 -20.61 5.82 1.86
CA ASP A 225 -21.99 5.52 2.29
C ASP A 225 -22.26 4.01 2.43
N ARG A 226 -21.36 3.15 1.93
CA ARG A 226 -21.53 1.68 1.88
C ARG A 226 -20.34 0.93 2.46
N PRO A 227 -19.90 1.25 3.70
CA PRO A 227 -18.70 0.66 4.28
C PRO A 227 -18.78 -0.87 4.39
N GLU A 228 -19.96 -1.43 4.66
CA GLU A 228 -20.13 -2.87 4.83
C GLU A 228 -19.82 -3.66 3.55
N LEU A 229 -20.13 -3.13 2.38
CA LEU A 229 -19.80 -3.79 1.11
C LEU A 229 -18.28 -3.96 0.97
N PHE A 230 -17.52 -2.89 1.18
CA PHE A 230 -16.06 -2.93 1.03
C PHE A 230 -15.40 -3.75 2.14
N ARG A 231 -15.98 -3.82 3.34
CA ARG A 231 -15.57 -4.77 4.37
C ARG A 231 -15.69 -6.21 3.89
N THR A 232 -16.76 -6.59 3.17
CA THR A 232 -16.86 -7.95 2.61
C THR A 232 -15.73 -8.28 1.63
N TYR A 233 -15.28 -7.32 0.82
CA TYR A 233 -14.15 -7.51 -0.09
C TYR A 233 -12.84 -7.64 0.67
N VAL A 234 -12.61 -6.80 1.68
CA VAL A 234 -11.44 -6.87 2.55
C VAL A 234 -11.37 -8.21 3.28
N ASP A 235 -12.48 -8.68 3.84
CA ASP A 235 -12.55 -9.96 4.56
C ASP A 235 -12.33 -11.15 3.62
N ALA A 236 -12.84 -11.09 2.40
CA ALA A 236 -12.56 -12.09 1.39
C ALA A 236 -11.06 -12.11 1.02
N VAL A 237 -10.42 -10.96 0.82
CA VAL A 237 -8.96 -10.88 0.63
C VAL A 237 -8.20 -11.49 1.82
N ARG A 238 -8.59 -11.17 3.06
CA ARG A 238 -7.93 -11.70 4.26
C ARG A 238 -8.04 -13.23 4.35
N ARG A 239 -9.20 -13.80 4.06
CA ARG A 239 -9.42 -15.25 4.04
C ARG A 239 -8.56 -15.93 2.96
N GLU A 240 -8.57 -15.39 1.75
CA GLU A 240 -7.76 -15.92 0.65
C GLU A 240 -6.26 -15.80 0.93
N ARG A 241 -5.82 -14.67 1.51
CA ARG A 241 -4.43 -14.47 1.96
C ARG A 241 -4.00 -15.56 2.93
N GLN A 242 -4.84 -15.88 3.92
CA GLN A 242 -4.55 -16.90 4.90
C GLN A 242 -4.43 -18.30 4.26
N ALA A 243 -5.36 -18.65 3.37
CA ALA A 243 -5.31 -19.91 2.63
C ALA A 243 -4.07 -20.03 1.72
N MET A 244 -3.68 -18.93 1.07
CA MET A 244 -2.45 -18.88 0.26
C MET A 244 -1.21 -19.05 1.13
N LEU A 245 -1.10 -18.33 2.26
CA LEU A 245 0.03 -18.46 3.19
C LEU A 245 0.21 -19.91 3.65
N GLU A 246 -0.88 -20.57 4.05
CA GLU A 246 -0.85 -21.97 4.51
C GLU A 246 -0.37 -22.95 3.44
N ARG A 247 -0.79 -22.77 2.18
CA ARG A 247 -0.34 -23.62 1.08
C ARG A 247 1.12 -23.34 0.70
N MET A 248 1.50 -22.08 0.59
CA MET A 248 2.87 -21.69 0.24
C MET A 248 3.87 -22.12 1.32
N ALA A 249 3.52 -22.04 2.60
CA ALA A 249 4.40 -22.44 3.71
C ALA A 249 4.72 -23.94 3.73
N ARG A 250 3.95 -24.78 3.03
CA ARG A 250 4.20 -26.23 2.91
C ARG A 250 5.20 -26.58 1.80
N LEU A 251 5.61 -25.60 0.98
CA LEU A 251 6.53 -25.83 -0.12
C LEU A 251 7.99 -25.89 0.36
N PRO A 252 8.70 -27.02 0.15
CA PRO A 252 10.09 -27.13 0.59
C PRO A 252 11.00 -26.07 -0.03
N GLY A 253 11.81 -25.41 0.79
CA GLY A 253 12.74 -24.38 0.36
C GLY A 253 12.10 -23.04 -0.01
N LEU A 254 10.77 -22.92 0.05
CA LEU A 254 10.09 -21.65 -0.14
C LEU A 254 9.94 -20.93 1.20
N ARG A 255 10.64 -19.81 1.34
CA ARG A 255 10.43 -18.90 2.46
C ARG A 255 9.21 -18.02 2.17
N VAL A 256 8.32 -17.85 3.15
CA VAL A 256 7.10 -17.04 3.02
C VAL A 256 6.97 -16.18 4.27
N TRP A 257 6.72 -14.88 4.10
CA TRP A 257 6.51 -13.96 5.21
C TRP A 257 5.03 -13.84 5.54
N PRO A 258 4.66 -13.71 6.83
CA PRO A 258 3.30 -13.35 7.19
C PRO A 258 2.98 -11.97 6.62
N SER A 259 1.70 -11.75 6.32
CA SER A 259 1.26 -10.50 5.70
C SER A 259 -0.03 -9.99 6.31
N GLU A 260 -0.06 -8.69 6.53
CA GLU A 260 -1.21 -7.87 6.91
C GLU A 260 -1.69 -7.00 5.74
N ALA A 261 -1.11 -7.14 4.55
CA ALA A 261 -1.52 -6.45 3.31
C ALA A 261 -2.38 -7.34 2.39
N ASN A 262 -2.69 -6.89 1.17
CA ASN A 262 -3.37 -7.70 0.14
C ASN A 262 -2.39 -8.41 -0.82
N PHE A 263 -1.23 -8.81 -0.30
CA PHE A 263 -0.18 -9.51 -1.05
C PHE A 263 0.69 -10.33 -0.11
N ILE A 264 1.51 -11.23 -0.66
CA ILE A 264 2.41 -12.10 0.08
C ILE A 264 3.81 -11.99 -0.53
N LEU A 265 4.82 -11.74 0.31
CA LEU A 265 6.23 -11.87 -0.05
C LEU A 265 6.65 -13.34 0.13
N PHE A 266 7.39 -13.85 -0.84
CA PHE A 266 8.03 -15.15 -0.77
C PHE A 266 9.41 -15.11 -1.40
N GLN A 267 10.26 -16.08 -1.04
CA GLN A 267 11.60 -16.21 -1.59
C GLN A 267 11.92 -17.70 -1.80
N GLY A 268 12.15 -18.08 -3.05
CA GLY A 268 12.57 -19.42 -3.42
C GLY A 268 14.09 -19.62 -3.32
N PRO A 269 14.57 -20.86 -3.42
CA PRO A 269 16.00 -21.19 -3.31
C PRO A 269 16.82 -20.84 -4.56
N ARG A 270 16.19 -20.28 -5.60
CA ARG A 270 16.78 -20.02 -6.92
C ARG A 270 16.29 -18.68 -7.48
N PRO A 271 16.99 -18.09 -8.45
CA PRO A 271 16.54 -16.87 -9.13
C PRO A 271 15.10 -16.97 -9.63
N ILE A 272 14.32 -15.91 -9.45
CA ILE A 272 12.87 -15.94 -9.66
C ILE A 272 12.46 -15.95 -11.13
N GLU A 273 13.39 -15.66 -12.04
CA GLU A 273 13.13 -15.52 -13.47
C GLU A 273 12.43 -16.76 -14.07
N GLY A 274 12.86 -17.96 -13.72
CA GLY A 274 12.25 -19.21 -14.20
C GLY A 274 10.78 -19.35 -13.78
N LEU A 275 10.48 -19.01 -12.52
CA LEU A 275 9.11 -19.00 -12.01
C LEU A 275 8.26 -17.92 -12.72
N VAL A 276 8.79 -16.72 -12.91
CA VAL A 276 8.10 -15.62 -13.60
C VAL A 276 7.74 -16.01 -15.03
N ARG A 277 8.69 -16.61 -15.76
CA ARG A 277 8.46 -17.10 -17.14
C ARG A 277 7.37 -18.17 -17.17
N ARG A 278 7.45 -19.17 -16.28
CA ARG A 278 6.44 -20.22 -16.19
C ARG A 278 5.05 -19.66 -15.85
N LEU A 279 4.95 -18.75 -14.89
CA LEU A 279 3.67 -18.10 -14.56
C LEU A 279 3.12 -17.32 -15.76
N ALA A 280 3.99 -16.64 -16.53
CA ALA A 280 3.60 -15.90 -17.72
C ALA A 280 3.06 -16.80 -18.84
N GLU A 281 3.55 -18.03 -19.01
CA GLU A 281 2.99 -19.03 -19.93
C GLU A 281 1.52 -19.36 -19.62
N TYR A 282 1.15 -19.30 -18.33
CA TYR A 282 -0.24 -19.44 -17.88
C TYR A 282 -0.99 -18.10 -17.77
N GLY A 283 -0.40 -17.01 -18.26
CA GLY A 283 -0.97 -15.67 -18.25
C GLY A 283 -1.03 -15.01 -16.87
N ILE A 284 -0.23 -15.46 -15.89
CA ILE A 284 -0.20 -14.94 -14.52
C ILE A 284 0.98 -14.00 -14.34
N GLN A 285 0.73 -12.81 -13.80
CA GLN A 285 1.75 -11.80 -13.54
C GLN A 285 1.93 -11.59 -12.04
N ILE A 286 3.16 -11.73 -11.55
CA ILE A 286 3.57 -11.40 -10.17
C ILE A 286 4.65 -10.31 -10.17
N ARG A 287 4.95 -9.73 -9.00
CA ARG A 287 6.02 -8.76 -8.87
C ARG A 287 7.35 -9.47 -8.60
N ASN A 288 8.32 -9.30 -9.50
CA ASN A 288 9.72 -9.68 -9.27
C ASN A 288 10.37 -8.69 -8.29
N LEU A 289 10.98 -9.21 -7.22
CA LEU A 289 11.66 -8.43 -6.18
C LEU A 289 13.13 -8.85 -6.00
N GLU A 290 13.71 -9.51 -6.99
CA GLU A 290 15.08 -10.02 -6.91
C GLU A 290 16.10 -8.91 -6.62
N ASN A 291 15.96 -7.77 -7.30
CA ASN A 291 16.83 -6.60 -7.11
C ASN A 291 16.43 -5.70 -5.92
N VAL A 292 15.45 -6.11 -5.11
CA VAL A 292 14.90 -5.33 -4.00
C VAL A 292 15.07 -6.05 -2.67
N VAL A 293 14.75 -7.34 -2.63
CA VAL A 293 14.79 -8.19 -1.43
C VAL A 293 15.92 -9.22 -1.51
N GLY A 294 16.18 -9.77 -2.71
CA GLY A 294 17.27 -10.71 -2.95
C GLY A 294 16.89 -11.84 -3.93
N PRO A 295 17.87 -12.67 -4.35
CA PRO A 295 17.66 -13.77 -5.29
C PRO A 295 16.44 -14.64 -4.94
N GLY A 296 15.60 -14.90 -5.94
CA GLY A 296 14.40 -15.73 -5.75
C GLY A 296 13.21 -15.04 -5.09
N ALA A 297 13.32 -13.76 -4.71
CA ALA A 297 12.26 -13.03 -4.04
C ALA A 297 11.18 -12.53 -5.01
N GLY A 298 9.93 -12.76 -4.65
CA GLY A 298 8.75 -12.36 -5.39
C GLY A 298 7.60 -11.96 -4.48
N ARG A 299 6.70 -11.14 -5.01
CA ARG A 299 5.47 -10.77 -4.33
C ARG A 299 4.28 -11.06 -5.22
N VAL A 300 3.31 -11.77 -4.66
CA VAL A 300 2.03 -12.09 -5.30
C VAL A 300 0.91 -11.33 -4.62
N SER A 301 0.09 -10.61 -5.37
CA SER A 301 -1.15 -10.02 -4.84
C SER A 301 -2.19 -11.11 -4.60
N VAL A 302 -3.04 -10.91 -3.60
CA VAL A 302 -4.17 -11.80 -3.33
C VAL A 302 -5.31 -11.44 -4.25
N GLY A 303 -5.61 -12.32 -5.19
CA GLY A 303 -6.64 -12.17 -6.20
C GLY A 303 -7.94 -12.89 -5.84
N ARG A 304 -8.73 -13.22 -6.86
CA ARG A 304 -9.92 -14.07 -6.71
C ARG A 304 -9.52 -15.52 -6.40
N PRO A 305 -10.39 -16.32 -5.77
CA PRO A 305 -10.07 -17.73 -5.44
C PRO A 305 -9.55 -18.53 -6.62
N GLU A 306 -10.14 -18.38 -7.81
CA GLU A 306 -9.72 -19.05 -9.04
C GLU A 306 -8.34 -18.62 -9.52
N ASP A 307 -8.00 -17.33 -9.39
CA ASP A 307 -6.71 -16.77 -9.78
C ASP A 307 -5.62 -17.21 -8.79
N ASN A 308 -5.94 -17.19 -7.50
CA ASN A 308 -5.08 -17.68 -6.42
C ASN A 308 -4.78 -19.17 -6.61
N ALA A 309 -5.79 -19.98 -6.92
CA ALA A 309 -5.64 -21.41 -7.17
C ALA A 309 -4.73 -21.68 -8.38
N ARG A 310 -4.90 -20.92 -9.48
CA ARG A 310 -4.03 -21.03 -10.66
C ARG A 310 -2.58 -20.67 -10.34
N PHE A 311 -2.35 -19.60 -9.57
CA PHE A 311 -1.02 -19.23 -9.10
C PHE A 311 -0.41 -20.35 -8.24
N LEU A 312 -1.13 -20.81 -7.21
CA LEU A 312 -0.64 -21.81 -6.27
C LEU A 312 -0.34 -23.15 -6.94
N ASN A 313 -1.20 -23.63 -7.84
CA ASN A 313 -0.97 -24.88 -8.57
C ASN A 313 0.27 -24.77 -9.47
N THR A 314 0.49 -23.61 -10.11
CA THR A 314 1.67 -23.37 -10.94
C THR A 314 2.94 -23.30 -10.09
N LEU A 315 2.88 -22.64 -8.93
CA LEU A 315 3.96 -22.53 -7.95
C LEU A 315 4.35 -23.91 -7.40
N GLU A 316 3.36 -24.71 -6.99
CA GLU A 316 3.52 -26.08 -6.49
C GLU A 316 4.16 -26.97 -7.55
N ALA A 317 3.66 -26.94 -8.79
CA ALA A 317 4.22 -27.71 -9.89
C ALA A 317 5.66 -27.30 -10.24
N TYR A 318 5.97 -26.00 -10.17
CA TYR A 318 7.33 -25.48 -10.40
C TYR A 318 8.31 -26.05 -9.37
N TYR A 319 7.98 -25.98 -8.09
CA TYR A 319 8.89 -26.48 -7.04
C TYR A 319 8.87 -28.01 -6.87
N ALA A 320 7.78 -28.71 -7.23
CA ALA A 320 7.69 -30.17 -7.15
C ALA A 320 8.50 -30.89 -8.25
N ALA A 321 8.57 -30.32 -9.46
CA ALA A 321 9.30 -30.91 -10.59
C ALA A 321 10.82 -30.94 -10.38
N GLU A 322 11.33 -30.34 -9.31
CA GLU A 322 12.74 -30.02 -9.14
C GLU A 322 13.30 -30.50 -7.80
N VAL A 323 12.60 -31.40 -7.10
CA VAL A 323 13.17 -32.24 -6.03
C VAL A 323 13.90 -33.42 -6.69
N PRO A 324 15.24 -33.50 -6.68
CA PRO A 324 15.95 -34.69 -7.12
C PRO A 324 15.63 -35.81 -6.12
N GLY A 325 14.87 -36.83 -6.53
CA GLY A 325 14.64 -38.00 -5.68
C GLY A 325 13.27 -38.67 -5.72
N ARG A 326 12.27 -38.16 -6.47
CA ARG A 326 11.13 -39.03 -6.84
C ARG A 326 11.56 -39.93 -7.98
N LEU A 327 12.19 -41.05 -7.60
CA LEU A 327 12.30 -42.23 -8.45
C LEU A 327 10.93 -42.47 -9.11
N ALA A 328 10.92 -42.54 -10.43
CA ALA A 328 9.87 -43.23 -11.15
C ALA A 328 9.83 -44.65 -10.58
N VAL A 329 8.79 -44.97 -9.83
CA VAL A 329 8.50 -46.35 -9.48
C VAL A 329 7.81 -46.96 -10.71
N PRO A 330 8.24 -48.15 -11.17
CA PRO A 330 7.79 -48.75 -12.43
C PRO A 330 6.27 -48.89 -12.58
#